data_AF-A0A1S1NXQ1-F1
#
_entry.id   AF-A0A1S1NXQ1-F1
#
_cell.length_a   1.000
_cell.length_b   1.000
_cell.length_c   1.000
_cell.angle_alpha   90.00
_cell.angle_beta   90.00
_cell.angle_gamma   90.00
#
_symmetry.space_group_name_H-M   'P 1'
#
loop_
_entity.id
_entity.type
_entity.pdbx_description
1 polymer ?
#
loop_
_entity_poly.entity_id
_entity_poly.type
_entity_poly.pdbx_seq_one_letter_code
_entity_poly.pdbx_strand_id
1 'polypeptide(L)'
;MTTYLSNAIANSTSLEQVVEYVNEGTCEGMEGIEFSSDMLAGQYAWSAAKEGCDDEITEESIEGQLEFLREAGGVFNEQIAVEHAMKIIAADTE
;
A
#
# COMPACT_ATOMS: atom_id res chain seq x y z
N MET A 1 8.00 16.11 -3.10
CA MET A 1 6.60 16.14 -2.56
C MET A 1 6.61 15.20 -1.38
N THR A 2 6.16 15.60 -0.19
CA THR A 2 6.21 14.69 0.98
C THR A 2 5.17 13.60 0.81
N THR A 3 5.61 12.36 0.61
CA THR A 3 4.73 11.18 0.59
C THR A 3 4.51 10.73 2.03
N TYR A 4 3.26 10.76 2.49
CA TYR A 4 2.90 10.28 3.82
C TYR A 4 2.59 8.80 3.77
N LEU A 5 2.98 8.07 4.81
CA LEU A 5 2.73 6.64 4.97
C LEU A 5 1.78 6.41 6.15
N SER A 6 0.83 5.50 5.97
CA SER A 6 -0.09 5.05 6.99
C SER A 6 0.63 4.21 8.03
N ASN A 7 0.53 4.63 9.30
CA ASN A 7 0.99 3.83 10.44
C ASN A 7 0.17 2.54 10.60
N ALA A 8 -1.09 2.52 10.16
CA ALA A 8 -1.94 1.32 10.26
C ALA A 8 -1.39 0.18 9.40
N ILE A 9 -0.95 0.50 8.16
CA ILE A 9 -0.31 -0.48 7.28
C ILE A 9 1.07 -0.87 7.82
N ALA A 10 1.88 0.10 8.25
CA ALA A 10 3.22 -0.18 8.77
C ALA A 10 3.23 -1.02 10.07
N ASN A 11 2.17 -0.94 10.88
CA ASN A 11 2.01 -1.72 12.11
C ASN A 11 1.03 -2.89 11.94
N SER A 12 0.56 -3.16 10.73
CA SER A 12 -0.27 -4.32 10.47
C SER A 12 0.55 -5.59 10.72
N THR A 13 -0.08 -6.58 11.35
CA THR A 13 0.59 -7.83 11.74
C THR A 13 0.12 -9.03 10.91
N SER A 14 -0.94 -8.85 10.14
CA SER A 14 -1.49 -9.88 9.26
C SER A 14 -2.18 -9.27 8.04
N LEU A 15 -2.34 -10.10 7.00
CA LEU A 15 -3.02 -9.73 5.77
C LEU A 15 -4.49 -9.39 6.00
N GLU A 16 -5.17 -10.11 6.90
CA GLU A 16 -6.55 -9.83 7.25
C GLU A 16 -6.72 -8.43 7.85
N GLN A 17 -5.78 -8.02 8.71
CA GLN A 17 -5.77 -6.68 9.29
C GLN A 17 -5.54 -5.60 8.23
N VAL A 18 -4.69 -5.86 7.23
CA VAL A 18 -4.52 -4.97 6.07
C VAL A 18 -5.81 -4.85 5.27
N VAL A 19 -6.48 -5.98 5.00
CA VAL A 19 -7.76 -6.01 4.27
C VAL A 19 -8.83 -5.22 5.01
N GLU A 20 -8.91 -5.36 6.35
CA GLU A 20 -9.82 -4.55 7.17
C GLU A 20 -9.52 -3.06 7.01
N TYR A 21 -8.27 -2.62 7.13
CA TYR A 21 -7.91 -1.20 6.97
C TYR A 21 -8.21 -0.66 5.58
N VAL A 22 -7.91 -1.44 4.53
CA VAL A 22 -8.19 -1.09 3.15
C VAL A 22 -9.70 -0.95 2.93
N ASN A 23 -10.50 -1.88 3.44
CA ASN A 23 -11.96 -1.88 3.25
C ASN A 23 -12.70 -0.85 4.10
N GLU A 24 -12.22 -0.56 5.32
CA GLU A 24 -12.77 0.50 6.16
C GLU A 24 -12.49 1.89 5.58
N GLY A 25 -11.41 2.04 4.79
CA GLY A 25 -11.22 3.18 3.91
C GLY A 25 -10.99 4.52 4.62
N THR A 26 -10.59 4.51 5.90
CA THR A 26 -10.08 5.69 6.60
C THR A 26 -9.37 5.25 7.89
N CYS A 27 -8.04 5.11 7.84
CA CYS A 27 -7.21 5.11 9.04
C CYS A 27 -6.56 6.50 9.17
N GLU A 28 -6.79 7.18 10.29
CA GLU A 28 -6.13 8.46 10.60
C GLU A 28 -4.61 8.26 10.63
N GLY A 29 -3.90 8.89 9.69
CA GLY A 29 -2.46 9.05 9.77
C GLY A 29 -2.04 9.98 10.89
N MET A 30 -0.74 10.01 11.19
CA MET A 30 -0.17 11.12 11.98
C MET A 30 -0.48 12.43 11.24
N GLU A 31 -1.00 13.43 11.97
CA GLU A 31 -1.44 14.74 11.46
C GLU A 31 -2.81 14.82 10.77
N GLY A 32 -3.69 13.82 10.94
CA GLY A 32 -5.08 13.90 10.43
C GLY A 32 -5.20 13.75 8.91
N ILE A 33 -4.20 13.11 8.30
CA ILE A 33 -4.22 12.77 6.88
C ILE A 33 -5.09 11.53 6.70
N GLU A 34 -6.15 11.68 5.92
CA GLU A 34 -7.03 10.58 5.51
C GLU A 34 -6.39 9.80 4.37
N PHE A 35 -6.16 8.51 4.59
CA PHE A 35 -5.74 7.58 3.55
C PHE A 35 -6.96 6.88 2.96
N SER A 36 -7.11 6.95 1.63
CA SER A 36 -8.12 6.15 0.94
C SER A 36 -7.71 4.68 0.91
N SER A 37 -8.69 3.80 0.70
CA SER A 37 -8.50 2.36 0.47
C SER A 37 -7.40 2.09 -0.56
N ASP A 38 -7.37 2.86 -1.63
CA ASP A 38 -6.40 2.72 -2.72
C ASP A 38 -4.98 3.10 -2.30
N MET A 39 -4.84 4.15 -1.47
CA MET A 39 -3.53 4.55 -0.93
C MET A 39 -3.00 3.51 0.04
N LEU A 40 -3.87 2.98 0.90
CA LEU A 40 -3.52 1.91 1.85
C LEU A 40 -3.10 0.63 1.12
N ALA A 41 -3.82 0.25 0.06
CA ALA A 41 -3.48 -0.90 -0.78
C ALA A 41 -2.14 -0.69 -1.51
N GLY A 42 -1.90 0.50 -2.07
CA GLY A 42 -0.64 0.84 -2.72
C GLY A 42 0.56 0.80 -1.76
N GLN A 43 0.40 1.32 -0.54
CA GLN A 43 1.44 1.26 0.48
C GLN A 43 1.74 -0.18 0.91
N TYR A 44 0.70 -1.00 1.11
CA TYR A 44 0.88 -2.43 1.40
C TYR A 44 1.68 -3.11 0.28
N ALA A 45 1.29 -2.90 -0.98
CA ALA A 45 1.94 -3.52 -2.13
C ALA A 45 3.43 -3.13 -2.23
N TRP A 46 3.76 -1.86 -2.00
CA TRP A 46 5.15 -1.41 -1.91
C TRP A 46 5.92 -2.08 -0.77
N SER A 47 5.35 -2.12 0.44
CA SER A 47 6.00 -2.72 1.61
C SER A 47 6.26 -4.20 1.40
N ALA A 48 5.25 -4.93 0.93
CA ALA A 48 5.35 -6.37 0.66
C ALA A 48 6.35 -6.67 -0.47
N ALA A 49 6.36 -5.86 -1.53
CA ALA A 49 7.35 -5.99 -2.60
C ALA A 49 8.77 -5.70 -2.12
N LYS A 50 8.95 -4.70 -1.25
CA LYS A 50 10.24 -4.34 -0.65
C LYS A 50 10.78 -5.40 0.31
N GLU A 51 9.90 -6.07 1.06
CA GLU A 51 10.31 -7.18 1.93
C GLU A 51 10.62 -8.46 1.15
N GLY A 52 9.96 -8.67 0.00
CA GLY A 52 10.12 -9.87 -0.83
C GLY A 52 11.18 -9.78 -1.91
N CYS A 53 11.75 -8.60 -2.19
CA CYS A 53 12.67 -8.36 -3.29
C CYS A 53 13.90 -7.57 -2.84
N ASP A 54 15.10 -8.13 -3.06
CA ASP A 54 16.37 -7.41 -2.90
C ASP A 54 16.71 -6.54 -4.13
N ASP A 55 15.97 -6.71 -5.23
CA ASP A 55 16.16 -6.02 -6.51
C ASP A 55 15.22 -4.80 -6.68
N GLU A 56 15.32 -4.12 -7.82
CA GLU A 56 14.47 -2.97 -8.17
C GLU A 56 12.98 -3.35 -8.17
N ILE A 57 12.18 -2.68 -7.34
CA ILE A 57 10.73 -2.85 -7.29
C ILE A 57 10.12 -2.27 -8.56
N THR A 58 9.54 -3.15 -9.38
CA THR A 58 8.87 -2.80 -10.63
C THR A 58 7.35 -2.70 -10.46
N GLU A 59 6.67 -2.09 -11.44
CA GLU A 59 5.20 -2.05 -11.50
C GLU A 59 4.59 -3.46 -11.43
N GLU A 60 5.14 -4.44 -12.14
CA GLU A 60 4.70 -5.85 -12.10
C GLU A 60 4.79 -6.44 -10.67
N SER A 61 5.82 -6.05 -9.91
CA SER A 61 5.96 -6.47 -8.51
C SER A 61 4.84 -5.93 -7.63
N ILE A 62 4.43 -4.69 -7.87
CA ILE A 62 3.32 -4.03 -7.18
C ILE A 62 1.99 -4.68 -7.57
N GLU A 63 1.74 -4.86 -8.86
CA GLU A 63 0.51 -5.49 -9.37
C GLU A 63 0.32 -6.89 -8.77
N GLY A 64 1.38 -7.70 -8.68
CA GLY A 64 1.31 -9.02 -8.04
C GLY A 64 0.91 -8.97 -6.56
N GLN A 65 1.40 -7.99 -5.80
CA GLN A 65 0.99 -7.83 -4.39
C GLN A 65 -0.44 -7.31 -4.24
N LEU A 66 -0.89 -6.46 -5.16
CA LEU A 66 -2.27 -5.99 -5.20
C LEU A 66 -3.24 -7.11 -5.58
N GLU A 67 -2.88 -7.97 -6.53
CA GLU A 67 -3.66 -9.17 -6.86
C GLU A 67 -3.84 -10.05 -5.62
N PHE A 68 -2.75 -10.32 -4.89
CA PHE A 68 -2.81 -11.08 -3.65
C PHE A 68 -3.72 -10.44 -2.58
N LEU A 69 -3.65 -9.11 -2.43
CA LEU A 69 -4.53 -8.37 -1.51
C LEU A 69 -6.00 -8.45 -1.94
N ARG A 70 -6.29 -8.43 -3.24
CA ARG A 70 -7.63 -8.58 -3.79
C ARG A 70 -8.17 -10.00 -3.57
N GLU A 71 -7.34 -11.02 -3.77
CA GLU A 71 -7.71 -12.42 -3.48
C GLU A 71 -8.03 -12.64 -1.99
N ALA A 72 -7.37 -11.90 -1.10
CA ALA A 72 -7.65 -11.88 0.32
C ALA A 72 -8.92 -11.10 0.71
N GLY A 73 -9.57 -10.42 -0.24
CA GLY A 73 -10.83 -9.68 -0.03
C GLY A 73 -10.69 -8.15 0.06
N GLY A 74 -9.52 -7.59 -0.29
CA GLY A 74 -9.31 -6.15 -0.39
C GLY A 74 -10.10 -5.52 -1.54
N VAL A 75 -10.79 -4.42 -1.26
CA VAL A 75 -11.59 -3.65 -2.23
C VAL A 75 -10.96 -2.27 -2.42
N PHE A 76 -10.37 -2.07 -3.59
CA PHE A 76 -9.68 -0.83 -3.96
C PHE A 76 -9.59 -0.71 -5.49
N ASN A 77 -9.26 0.50 -5.96
CA ASN A 77 -8.92 0.78 -7.34
C ASN A 77 -7.44 0.50 -7.58
N GLU A 78 -7.16 -0.54 -8.36
CA GLU A 78 -5.81 -0.98 -8.68
C GLU A 78 -4.98 0.07 -9.37
N GLN A 79 -5.54 0.82 -10.33
CA GLN A 79 -4.81 1.87 -11.02
C GLN A 79 -4.31 2.93 -10.02
N ILE A 80 -5.18 3.38 -9.11
CA ILE A 80 -4.82 4.37 -8.09
C ILE A 80 -3.80 3.79 -7.10
N ALA A 81 -3.96 2.53 -6.71
CA ALA A 81 -3.05 1.84 -5.79
C ALA A 81 -1.64 1.68 -6.39
N VAL A 82 -1.54 1.28 -7.66
CA VAL A 82 -0.27 1.21 -8.41
C VAL A 82 0.36 2.60 -8.50
N GLU A 83 -0.40 3.61 -8.93
CA GLU A 83 0.11 4.99 -9.03
C GLU A 83 0.62 5.51 -7.67
N HIS A 84 -0.03 5.14 -6.57
CA HIS A 84 0.40 5.51 -5.23
C HIS A 84 1.68 4.78 -4.83
N ALA A 85 1.76 3.47 -5.04
CA ALA A 85 2.96 2.66 -4.76
C ALA A 85 4.17 3.18 -5.54
N MET A 86 4.01 3.50 -6.83
CA MET A 86 5.08 4.05 -7.67
C MET A 86 5.57 5.41 -7.18
N LYS A 87 4.68 6.25 -6.62
CA LYS A 87 5.10 7.51 -5.97
C LYS A 87 5.91 7.26 -4.70
N ILE A 88 5.59 6.22 -3.93
CA ILE A 88 6.38 5.84 -2.75
C ILE A 88 7.76 5.35 -3.18
N ILE A 89 7.83 4.47 -4.19
CA ILE A 89 9.11 3.96 -4.73
C ILE A 89 10.01 5.11 -5.17
N ALA A 90 9.46 6.06 -5.94
CA ALA A 90 10.20 7.22 -6.41
C ALA A 90 10.70 8.11 -5.26
N ALA A 91 9.93 8.22 -4.16
CA ALA A 91 10.33 9.00 -3.00
C ALA A 91 11.33 8.28 -2.07
N ASP A 92 11.36 6.94 -2.07
CA ASP A 92 12.30 6.12 -1.28
C ASP A 92 13.68 6.02 -1.95
N THR A 93 13.78 6.34 -3.25
CA THR A 93 15.03 6.35 -4.02
C THR A 93 15.72 7.72 -4.10
N GLU A 94 15.12 8.79 -3.55
CA GLU A 94 15.70 10.15 -3.44
C GLU A 94 16.41 10.38 -2.09
#